data_AF-A0A229HGD9-F1
#
_entry.id   AF-A0A229HGD9-F1
#
_cell.length_a   1.000
_cell.length_b   1.000
_cell.length_c   1.000
_cell.angle_alpha   90.00
_cell.angle_beta   90.00
_cell.angle_gamma   90.00
#
_symmetry.space_group_name_H-M   'P 1'
#
loop_
_entity.id
_entity.type
_entity.pdbx_description
1 polymer ?
#
loop_
_entity_poly.entity_id
_entity_poly.type
_entity_poly.pdbx_seq_one_letter_code
_entity_poly.pdbx_strand_id
1 'polypeptide(L)' 'MHPDDRGPGRGCPGIAVRLPPLGRIARHEEIADAVVFLASDKSSFITGTALTVDGGYSVP' A
#
# COMPACT_ATOMS: atom_id res chain seq x y z
N MET A 1 12.11 -5.73 10.48
CA MET A 1 11.01 -5.27 11.34
C MET A 1 11.63 -4.78 12.65
N HIS A 2 11.79 -3.46 12.80
CA HIS A 2 12.42 -2.86 13.98
C HIS A 2 11.34 -2.55 15.04
N PRO A 3 11.54 -2.86 16.33
CA PRO A 3 10.52 -2.73 17.37
C PRO A 3 10.15 -1.28 17.77
N ASP A 4 10.77 -0.28 17.14
CA ASP A 4 10.67 1.16 17.50
C ASP A 4 9.68 1.95 16.62
N ASP A 5 8.98 1.30 15.70
CA ASP A 5 7.97 1.95 14.83
C ASP A 5 6.63 2.26 15.55
N ARG A 6 6.59 2.20 16.89
CA ARG A 6 5.39 2.42 17.74
C ARG A 6 5.39 3.76 18.48
N GLY A 7 5.94 4.81 17.89
CA GLY A 7 5.73 6.18 18.37
C GLY A 7 4.42 6.77 17.81
N PRO A 8 3.67 7.61 18.56
CA PRO A 8 2.64 8.44 17.97
C PRO A 8 3.34 9.44 17.05
N GLY A 9 3.38 9.15 15.75
CA GLY A 9 3.91 10.06 14.75
C GLY A 9 3.21 11.40 14.91
N ARG A 10 3.94 12.42 15.41
CA ARG A 10 3.45 13.80 15.36
C ARG A 10 3.36 14.14 13.88
N GLY A 11 2.15 14.02 13.31
CA GLY A 11 1.90 14.54 11.98
C GLY A 11 2.27 16.01 11.94
N CYS A 12 2.95 16.45 10.88
CA CYS A 12 3.20 17.86 10.63
C CYS A 12 1.84 18.60 10.62
N PRO A 13 1.61 19.61 11.50
CA PRO A 13 0.38 20.38 11.49
C PRO A 13 0.31 21.13 10.15
N GLY A 14 -0.55 20.66 9.24
CA GLY A 14 -0.74 21.27 7.91
C GLY A 14 -0.84 20.30 6.74
N ILE A 15 -0.45 19.03 6.90
CA ILE A 15 -0.67 18.02 5.86
C ILE A 15 -1.92 17.22 6.22
N ALA A 16 -3.07 17.63 5.70
CA ALA A 16 -4.26 16.78 5.70
C ALA A 16 -3.97 15.60 4.74
N VAL A 17 -3.67 14.43 5.30
CA VAL A 17 -3.54 13.21 4.50
C VAL A 17 -4.94 12.84 4.02
N ARG A 18 -5.21 13.02 2.73
CA ARG A 18 -6.43 12.49 2.10
C ARG A 18 -6.32 10.97 2.15
N LEU A 19 -7.18 10.35 2.95
CA LEU A 19 -7.26 8.90 2.99
C LEU A 19 -7.79 8.37 1.65
N PRO A 20 -7.33 7.18 1.22
CA PRO A 20 -7.94 6.51 0.08
C PRO A 20 -9.41 6.20 0.37
N PRO A 21 -10.25 5.93 -0.66
CA PRO A 21 -11.65 5.54 -0.48
C PRO A 21 -11.87 4.40 0.53
N LEU A 22 -10.90 3.49 0.66
CA LEU A 22 -10.90 2.44 1.67
C LEU A 22 -10.88 2.96 3.14
N GLY A 23 -10.64 4.25 3.35
CA GLY A 23 -10.76 4.94 4.64
C GLY A 23 -9.60 4.67 5.60
N ARG A 24 -8.51 4.04 5.13
CA ARG A 24 -7.33 3.74 5.96
C ARG A 24 -6.06 3.64 5.12
N ILE A 25 -4.92 3.77 5.77
CA ILE A 25 -3.63 3.42 5.18
C ILE A 25 -3.52 1.89 5.08
N ALA A 26 -2.90 1.41 4.00
CA ALA A 26 -2.61 0.00 3.81
C ALA A 26 -1.61 -0.49 4.88
N ARG A 27 -1.78 -1.73 5.33
CA ARG A 27 -0.77 -2.43 6.13
C ARG A 27 0.36 -2.90 5.21
N HIS A 28 1.56 -3.05 5.76
CA HIS A 28 2.74 -3.50 5.00
C HIS A 28 2.49 -4.85 4.30
N GLU A 29 1.74 -5.75 4.93
CA GLU A 29 1.42 -7.07 4.41
C GLU A 29 0.60 -6.99 3.11
N GLU A 30 -0.27 -6.00 2.98
CA GLU A 30 -1.12 -5.85 1.77
C GLU A 30 -0.31 -5.48 0.53
N ILE A 31 0.80 -4.76 0.70
CA ILE A 31 1.75 -4.47 -0.38
C ILE A 31 2.65 -5.69 -0.64
N ALA A 32 3.13 -6.33 0.43
CA ALA A 32 3.98 -7.52 0.32
C ALA A 32 3.26 -8.66 -0.42
N ASP A 33 1.98 -8.91 -0.13
CA ASP A 33 1.19 -9.95 -0.78
C ASP A 33 1.04 -9.69 -2.30
N ALA A 34 0.86 -8.43 -2.71
CA ALA A 34 0.80 -8.07 -4.13
C ALA A 34 2.14 -8.30 -4.85
N VAL A 35 3.25 -7.98 -4.17
CA VAL A 35 4.60 -8.27 -4.68
C VAL A 35 4.83 -9.78 -4.80
N VAL A 36 4.46 -10.54 -3.77
CA VAL A 36 4.56 -12.01 -3.77
C VAL A 36 3.72 -12.62 -4.89
N PHE A 37 2.51 -12.10 -5.14
CA PHE A 37 1.71 -12.53 -6.27
C PHE A 37 2.44 -12.32 -7.60
N LEU A 38 2.95 -11.11 -7.85
CA LEU A 38 3.68 -10.79 -9.09
C LEU A 38 4.99 -11.56 -9.25
N ALA A 39 5.63 -11.96 -8.15
CA ALA A 39 6.84 -12.77 -8.16
C ALA A 39 6.59 -14.28 -8.27
N SER A 40 5.34 -14.73 -8.17
CA SER A 40 4.97 -16.14 -8.18
C SER A 40 4.56 -16.64 -9.57
N ASP A 41 4.50 -17.95 -9.75
CA ASP A 41 4.00 -18.57 -11.00
C ASP A 41 2.55 -18.19 -11.34
N LYS A 42 1.79 -17.66 -10.36
CA LYS A 42 0.41 -17.21 -10.56
C LYS A 42 0.30 -15.99 -11.49
N SER A 43 1.39 -15.25 -11.68
CA SER A 43 1.47 -14.12 -12.61
C SER A 43 2.23 -14.46 -13.90
N SER A 44 2.44 -15.75 -14.21
CA SER A 44 3.30 -16.22 -15.33
C SER A 44 2.97 -15.64 -16.72
N PHE A 45 1.77 -15.12 -16.93
CA PHE A 45 1.36 -14.47 -18.18
C PHE A 45 1.06 -12.97 -18.04
N ILE A 46 1.34 -12.38 -16.87
CA ILE A 46 1.15 -10.96 -16.59
C ILE A 46 2.49 -10.25 -16.81
N THR A 47 2.55 -9.43 -17.85
CA THR A 47 3.72 -8.61 -18.18
C THR A 47 3.28 -7.24 -18.71
N GLY A 48 4.18 -6.26 -18.68
CA GLY A 48 3.91 -4.90 -19.17
C GLY A 48 2.78 -4.16 -18.45
N THR A 49 2.39 -4.60 -17.25
CA THR A 49 1.24 -4.09 -16.50
C THR A 49 1.68 -3.54 -15.15
N ALA A 50 1.08 -2.43 -14.73
CA ALA A 50 1.22 -1.90 -13.37
C ALA A 50 0.02 -2.36 -12.52
N LEU A 51 0.30 -3.06 -11.41
CA LEU A 51 -0.72 -3.44 -10.43
C LEU A 51 -0.84 -2.35 -9.36
N THR A 52 -1.89 -1.54 -9.42
CA THR A 52 -2.16 -0.49 -8.43
C THR A 52 -2.71 -1.08 -7.14
N VAL A 53 -2.06 -0.77 -6.01
CA VAL A 53 -2.48 -1.20 -4.66
C VAL A 53 -2.49 0.02 -3.73
N ASP A 54 -3.56 0.81 -3.80
CA ASP A 54 -3.63 2.13 -3.15
C ASP A 54 -4.96 2.39 -2.41
N GLY A 55 -5.78 1.36 -2.21
CA GLY A 55 -7.09 1.51 -1.56
C GLY A 55 -8.11 2.31 -2.36
N GLY A 56 -7.91 2.45 -3.68
CA GLY A 56 -8.78 3.20 -4.59
C GLY A 56 -8.38 4.67 -4.75
N TYR A 57 -7.20 5.07 -4.30
CA TYR A 57 -6.77 6.47 -4.33
C TYR A 57 -6.71 7.05 -5.76
N SER A 58 -6.27 6.23 -6.72
CA SER A 58 -6.06 6.62 -8.12
C SER A 58 -7.31 6.50 -9.00
N VAL A 59 -8.41 5.97 -8.47
CA VAL A 59 -9.67 5.78 -9.22
C VAL A 59 -10.67 6.88 -8.79
N PRO A 60 -11.30 7.59 -9.74
CA PRO A 60 -12.23 8.69 -9.43
C PRO A 60 -13.52 8.25 -8.74
#